data_AF-A0A977KXR3-F1
#
_entry.id   AF-A0A977KXR3-F1
#
_cell.length_a   1.000
_cell.length_b   1.000
_cell.length_c   1.000
_cell.angle_alpha   90.00
_cell.angle_beta   90.00
_cell.angle_gamma   90.00
#
_symmetry.space_group_name_H-M   'P 1'
#
loop_
_entity.id
_entity.type
_entity.pdbx_description
1 polymer ?
#
loop_
_entity_poly.entity_id
_entity_poly.type
_entity_poly.pdbx_seq_one_letter_code
_entity_poly.pdbx_strand_id
1 'polypeptide(L)'
;MSLIYFNDFQRKEHEIPIITDKILVDLVNSIQVNDNLISFRQKRGLFGQFLDNLTGADRKRQIATDKNVNVAMQSLCSWVLDISNNLNVSNNAIVNIEERLAEIEEDLIEIEDKLIETRQVIRNHREEINLLKEMVNQLQSRVENHDHRILSLEQRADRKDVEIKIINAIAAWHSERTYKDFHWAIQVAFVTREIVDYALSDYERLITKDKDKQLRQSIIDQILAADKTIPDNYFSLIELLNLSYNKTSPENRELAGYLLEVESIFEQRIAKTPYLFTLGKALELAQQQQHQDPAKAAFELCRNSPNTRIYPATSKREFVERIVNETASDRLNSITLV
;
A
#
# COMPACT_ATOMS: atom_id res chain seq x y z
N MET A 1 -8.17 12.78 -38.35
CA MET A 1 -7.88 13.53 -39.60
C MET A 1 -8.42 12.71 -40.75
N SER A 2 -9.37 13.29 -41.47
CA SER A 2 -10.24 12.67 -42.47
C SER A 2 -9.56 12.49 -43.82
N LEU A 3 -9.75 11.32 -44.42
CA LEU A 3 -10.29 11.12 -45.78
C LEU A 3 -10.14 12.29 -46.75
N ILE A 4 -8.96 12.47 -47.34
CA ILE A 4 -8.75 13.16 -48.63
C ILE A 4 -7.57 12.45 -49.31
N TYR A 5 -7.63 12.32 -50.63
CA TYR A 5 -6.68 11.66 -51.56
C TYR A 5 -7.04 10.25 -52.08
N PHE A 6 -8.33 9.88 -52.06
CA PHE A 6 -8.86 8.88 -53.02
C PHE A 6 -9.53 9.54 -54.26
N ASN A 7 -9.64 10.87 -54.28
CA ASN A 7 -10.35 11.63 -55.33
C ASN A 7 -9.45 12.33 -56.36
N ASP A 8 -8.12 12.17 -56.29
CA ASP A 8 -7.20 12.78 -57.28
C ASP A 8 -6.76 11.82 -58.40
N PHE A 9 -7.08 10.52 -58.31
CA PHE A 9 -6.86 9.57 -59.40
C PHE A 9 -8.03 9.50 -60.40
N GLN A 10 -9.24 9.91 -60.00
CA GLN A 10 -10.41 10.04 -60.89
C GLN A 10 -10.46 11.37 -61.66
N ARG A 11 -9.47 12.25 -61.49
CA ARG A 11 -9.44 13.59 -62.13
C ARG A 11 -8.31 13.79 -63.13
N LYS A 12 -7.59 12.72 -63.49
CA LYS A 12 -6.55 12.70 -64.54
C LYS A 12 -6.82 11.65 -65.63
N GLU A 13 -8.10 11.35 -65.87
CA GLU A 13 -8.56 10.44 -66.92
C GLU A 13 -9.15 11.19 -68.13
N HIS A 14 -8.67 12.40 -68.42
CA HIS A 14 -9.16 13.25 -69.52
C HIS A 14 -8.05 13.92 -70.37
N GLU A 15 -6.79 13.45 -70.29
CA GLU A 15 -5.67 14.07 -71.03
C GLU A 15 -4.72 13.09 -71.73
N ILE A 16 -5.21 11.95 -72.24
CA ILE A 16 -4.53 11.26 -73.36
C ILE A 16 -5.58 10.70 -74.35
N PRO A 17 -6.09 11.53 -75.28
CA PRO A 17 -6.87 11.06 -76.41
C PRO A 17 -5.95 10.74 -77.61
N ILE A 18 -6.43 9.88 -78.52
CA ILE A 18 -5.93 9.68 -79.89
C ILE A 18 -4.77 8.65 -80.06
N ILE A 19 -5.04 7.36 -79.82
CA ILE A 19 -4.40 6.29 -80.64
C ILE A 19 -5.45 5.29 -81.15
N THR A 20 -6.55 5.07 -80.44
CA THR A 20 -7.62 4.16 -80.91
C THR A 20 -8.49 4.78 -82.01
N ASP A 21 -8.81 6.06 -81.92
CA ASP A 21 -9.65 6.74 -82.92
C ASP A 21 -8.93 6.96 -84.24
N LYS A 22 -7.62 7.25 -84.25
CA LYS A 22 -6.89 7.41 -85.52
C LYS A 22 -6.74 6.09 -86.27
N ILE A 23 -6.57 4.98 -85.54
CA ILE A 23 -6.43 3.65 -86.14
C ILE A 23 -7.79 3.09 -86.57
N LEU A 24 -8.87 3.33 -85.80
CA LEU A 24 -10.24 3.01 -86.23
C LEU A 24 -10.69 3.89 -87.39
N VAL A 25 -10.31 5.18 -87.42
CA VAL A 25 -10.58 6.09 -88.54
C VAL A 25 -9.76 5.72 -89.77
N ASP A 26 -8.50 5.29 -89.64
CA ASP A 26 -7.71 4.81 -90.77
C ASP A 26 -8.20 3.43 -91.28
N LEU A 27 -8.71 2.56 -90.39
CA LEU A 27 -9.35 1.29 -90.75
C LEU A 27 -10.69 1.53 -91.46
N VAL A 28 -11.56 2.39 -90.91
CA VAL A 28 -12.87 2.75 -91.48
C VAL A 28 -12.70 3.51 -92.80
N ASN A 29 -11.75 4.44 -92.91
CA ASN A 29 -11.43 5.12 -94.17
C ASN A 29 -10.87 4.14 -95.22
N SER A 30 -10.09 3.13 -94.83
CA SER A 30 -9.60 2.10 -95.77
C SER A 30 -10.71 1.17 -96.28
N ILE A 31 -11.76 0.94 -95.49
CA ILE A 31 -12.95 0.15 -95.87
C ILE A 31 -13.91 1.00 -96.72
N GLN A 32 -14.14 2.28 -96.36
CA GLN A 32 -14.98 3.21 -97.13
C GLN A 32 -14.41 3.60 -98.50
N VAL A 33 -13.07 3.57 -98.67
CA VAL A 33 -12.42 3.80 -99.98
C VAL A 33 -12.58 2.60 -100.92
N ASN A 34 -13.03 1.44 -100.44
CA ASN A 34 -13.30 0.26 -101.27
C ASN A 34 -14.79 0.10 -101.68
N ASP A 35 -15.72 0.80 -101.01
CA ASP A 35 -17.16 0.69 -101.26
C ASP A 35 -17.69 1.52 -102.45
N ASN A 36 -16.86 2.40 -103.04
CA ASN A 36 -17.22 3.16 -104.25
C ASN A 36 -16.84 2.49 -105.59
N LEU A 37 -16.38 1.23 -105.57
CA LEU A 37 -16.10 0.44 -106.78
C LEU A 37 -16.95 -0.84 -106.91
N ILE A 38 -17.84 -1.11 -105.95
CA ILE A 38 -18.72 -2.30 -105.95
C ILE A 38 -20.20 -1.94 -106.24
N SER A 39 -20.54 -0.64 -106.30
CA SER A 39 -21.89 -0.15 -106.63
C SER A 39 -22.12 0.12 -108.13
N PHE A 40 -21.54 -0.65 -109.06
CA PHE A 40 -21.94 -0.61 -110.48
C PHE A 40 -21.54 -1.86 -111.29
N ARG A 41 -21.78 -3.08 -110.80
CA ARG A 41 -21.58 -4.30 -111.64
C ARG A 41 -22.36 -5.55 -111.19
N GLN A 42 -23.67 -5.43 -111.04
CA GLN A 42 -24.59 -6.58 -111.15
C GLN A 42 -25.75 -6.24 -112.09
N LYS A 43 -25.46 -6.17 -113.40
CA LYS A 43 -26.41 -6.33 -114.52
C LYS A 43 -25.62 -6.31 -115.84
N ARG A 44 -25.05 -7.47 -116.23
CA ARG A 44 -24.87 -7.94 -117.63
C ARG A 44 -23.96 -9.16 -117.65
N GLY A 45 -24.45 -10.22 -118.29
CA GLY A 45 -23.78 -11.52 -118.37
C GLY A 45 -22.72 -11.62 -119.48
N LEU A 46 -21.77 -12.51 -119.20
CA LEU A 46 -21.08 -13.52 -120.03
C LEU A 46 -20.43 -13.16 -121.40
N PHE A 47 -20.70 -12.02 -122.04
CA PHE A 47 -20.20 -11.74 -123.40
C PHE A 47 -19.64 -10.32 -123.62
N GLY A 48 -18.93 -9.80 -122.62
CA GLY A 48 -17.96 -8.71 -122.83
C GLY A 48 -16.62 -9.04 -122.16
N GLN A 49 -16.27 -10.33 -122.02
CA GLN A 49 -15.48 -11.07 -123.00
C GLN A 49 -14.18 -10.34 -123.37
N PHE A 50 -13.07 -10.95 -122.98
CA PHE A 50 -12.02 -11.40 -123.91
C PHE A 50 -11.25 -10.37 -124.75
N LEU A 51 -11.63 -9.09 -124.77
CA LEU A 51 -11.15 -8.10 -125.73
C LEU A 51 -10.72 -6.79 -125.06
N ASP A 52 -9.86 -6.84 -124.04
CA ASP A 52 -8.98 -5.69 -123.75
C ASP A 52 -7.65 -6.10 -123.09
N ASN A 53 -7.13 -7.24 -123.56
CA ASN A 53 -5.76 -7.70 -123.31
C ASN A 53 -4.70 -6.88 -124.09
N LEU A 54 -4.95 -5.58 -124.35
CA LEU A 54 -4.13 -4.79 -125.28
C LEU A 54 -3.85 -3.33 -124.88
N THR A 55 -4.19 -2.90 -123.67
CA THR A 55 -3.75 -1.60 -123.15
C THR A 55 -3.18 -1.75 -121.74
N GLY A 56 -1.85 -1.89 -121.66
CA GLY A 56 -1.09 -2.15 -120.43
C GLY A 56 -1.17 -1.03 -119.38
N ALA A 57 -2.31 -0.93 -118.68
CA ALA A 57 -2.53 0.01 -117.58
C ALA A 57 -2.87 -0.67 -116.22
N ASP A 58 -3.08 -2.00 -116.17
CA ASP A 58 -3.59 -2.68 -114.95
C ASP A 58 -2.54 -3.37 -114.07
N ARG A 59 -1.27 -3.48 -114.51
CA ARG A 59 -0.23 -4.22 -113.76
C ARG A 59 0.32 -3.48 -112.54
N LYS A 60 0.20 -2.14 -112.49
CA LYS A 60 0.64 -1.33 -111.33
C LYS A 60 -0.37 -1.30 -110.18
N ARG A 61 -1.66 -1.58 -110.44
CA ARG A 61 -2.68 -1.61 -109.38
C ARG A 61 -2.63 -2.93 -108.61
N GLN A 62 -2.56 -4.09 -109.28
CA GLN A 62 -2.44 -5.39 -108.59
C GLN A 62 -1.19 -5.54 -107.71
N ILE A 63 -0.03 -5.04 -108.15
CA ILE A 63 1.21 -5.12 -107.35
C ILE A 63 1.15 -4.22 -106.10
N ALA A 64 0.42 -3.10 -106.16
CA ALA A 64 0.22 -2.21 -105.02
C ALA A 64 -0.79 -2.80 -104.01
N THR A 65 -1.86 -3.45 -104.48
CA THR A 65 -2.82 -4.14 -103.60
C THR A 65 -2.19 -5.34 -102.91
N ASP A 66 -1.45 -6.20 -103.63
CA ASP A 66 -0.85 -7.40 -103.04
C ASP A 66 0.26 -7.05 -102.03
N LYS A 67 1.03 -5.99 -102.28
CA LYS A 67 2.06 -5.51 -101.35
C LYS A 67 1.44 -4.90 -100.09
N ASN A 68 0.36 -4.14 -100.22
CA ASN A 68 -0.31 -3.52 -99.07
C ASN A 68 -1.03 -4.55 -98.18
N VAL A 69 -1.62 -5.58 -98.78
CA VAL A 69 -2.22 -6.71 -98.04
C VAL A 69 -1.14 -7.49 -97.28
N ASN A 70 0.02 -7.73 -97.91
CA ASN A 70 1.11 -8.47 -97.28
C ASN A 70 1.75 -7.69 -96.10
N VAL A 71 1.92 -6.36 -96.25
CA VAL A 71 2.39 -5.47 -95.17
C VAL A 71 1.39 -5.40 -94.01
N ALA A 72 0.08 -5.41 -94.30
CA ALA A 72 -0.96 -5.45 -93.26
C ALA A 72 -0.96 -6.78 -92.49
N MET A 73 -0.76 -7.91 -93.18
CA MET A 73 -0.64 -9.24 -92.55
C MET A 73 0.60 -9.34 -91.65
N GLN A 74 1.76 -8.85 -92.10
CA GLN A 74 2.99 -8.86 -91.29
C GLN A 74 2.86 -7.99 -90.04
N SER A 75 2.22 -6.82 -90.15
CA SER A 75 1.94 -5.95 -89.01
C SER A 75 1.00 -6.59 -88.00
N LEU A 76 -0.03 -7.31 -88.46
CA LEU A 76 -0.94 -8.07 -87.59
C LEU A 76 -0.23 -9.26 -86.91
N CYS A 77 0.61 -10.01 -87.62
CA CYS A 77 1.41 -11.06 -87.02
C CYS A 77 2.39 -10.52 -85.97
N SER A 78 3.06 -9.40 -86.24
CA SER A 78 3.94 -8.74 -85.26
C SER A 78 3.15 -8.27 -84.03
N TRP A 79 1.98 -7.67 -84.24
CA TRP A 79 1.12 -7.22 -83.13
C TRP A 79 0.56 -8.38 -82.32
N VAL A 80 0.18 -9.49 -82.95
CA VAL A 80 -0.24 -10.72 -82.26
C VAL A 80 0.91 -11.34 -81.48
N LEU A 81 2.14 -11.33 -82.02
CA LEU A 81 3.33 -11.81 -81.32
C LEU A 81 3.72 -10.90 -80.14
N ASP A 82 3.62 -9.58 -80.31
CA ASP A 82 3.88 -8.61 -79.25
C ASP A 82 2.82 -8.67 -78.15
N ILE A 83 1.54 -8.85 -78.51
CA ILE A 83 0.46 -9.14 -77.56
C ILE A 83 0.71 -10.47 -76.87
N SER A 84 1.07 -11.51 -77.61
CA SER A 84 1.34 -12.83 -77.04
C SER A 84 2.53 -12.80 -76.07
N ASN A 85 3.58 -12.04 -76.38
CA ASN A 85 4.75 -11.88 -75.52
C ASN A 85 4.44 -11.05 -74.28
N ASN A 86 3.69 -9.95 -74.42
CA ASN A 86 3.27 -9.11 -73.30
C ASN A 86 2.29 -9.85 -72.38
N LEU A 87 1.39 -10.66 -72.93
CA LEU A 87 0.54 -11.57 -72.15
C LEU A 87 1.38 -12.62 -71.43
N ASN A 88 2.44 -13.14 -72.05
CA ASN A 88 3.33 -14.11 -71.41
C ASN A 88 4.12 -13.49 -70.25
N VAL A 89 4.61 -12.25 -70.40
CA VAL A 89 5.26 -11.49 -69.31
C VAL A 89 4.27 -11.17 -68.19
N SER A 90 3.04 -10.78 -68.53
CA SER A 90 1.98 -10.53 -67.54
C SER A 90 1.54 -11.80 -66.82
N ASN A 91 1.44 -12.93 -67.51
CA ASN A 91 1.16 -14.23 -66.90
C ASN A 91 2.28 -14.66 -65.95
N ASN A 92 3.55 -14.49 -66.33
CA ASN A 92 4.67 -14.76 -65.43
C ASN A 92 4.68 -13.82 -64.21
N ALA A 93 4.27 -12.56 -64.36
CA ALA A 93 4.12 -11.63 -63.23
C ALA A 93 2.95 -12.04 -62.31
N ILE A 94 1.84 -12.52 -62.87
CA ILE A 94 0.70 -13.05 -62.11
C ILE A 94 1.12 -14.30 -61.34
N VAL A 95 1.82 -15.25 -61.97
CA VAL A 95 2.33 -16.46 -61.29
C VAL A 95 3.26 -16.09 -60.12
N ASN A 96 4.18 -15.13 -60.30
CA ASN A 96 5.06 -14.66 -59.22
C ASN A 96 4.28 -13.94 -58.10
N ILE A 97 3.20 -13.22 -58.44
CA ILE A 97 2.31 -12.62 -57.44
C ILE A 97 1.53 -13.71 -56.69
N GLU A 98 1.04 -14.73 -57.38
CA GLU A 98 0.35 -15.88 -56.78
C GLU A 98 1.28 -16.66 -55.84
N GLU A 99 2.53 -16.91 -56.24
CA GLU A 99 3.54 -17.53 -55.40
C GLU A 99 3.83 -16.69 -54.14
N ARG A 100 4.02 -15.37 -54.28
CA ARG A 100 4.22 -14.46 -53.14
C ARG A 100 2.99 -14.33 -52.24
N LEU A 101 1.79 -14.39 -52.80
CA LEU A 101 0.55 -14.40 -52.01
C LEU A 101 0.43 -15.69 -51.22
N ALA A 102 0.79 -16.84 -51.80
CA ALA A 102 0.83 -18.11 -51.09
C ALA A 102 1.86 -18.09 -49.94
N GLU A 103 3.06 -17.52 -50.16
CA GLU A 103 4.07 -17.32 -49.09
C GLU A 103 3.54 -16.41 -47.97
N ILE A 104 2.87 -15.30 -48.31
CA ILE A 104 2.26 -14.40 -47.31
C ILE A 104 1.13 -15.09 -46.54
N GLU A 105 0.31 -15.90 -47.20
CA GLU A 105 -0.74 -16.68 -46.55
C GLU A 105 -0.15 -17.67 -45.54
N GLU A 106 0.95 -18.35 -45.90
CA GLU A 106 1.66 -19.26 -44.99
C GLU A 106 2.26 -18.51 -43.78
N ASP A 107 2.92 -17.37 -44.01
CA ASP A 107 3.44 -16.51 -42.94
C ASP A 107 2.33 -15.99 -42.01
N LEU A 108 1.16 -15.64 -42.56
CA LEU A 108 0.01 -15.19 -41.78
C LEU A 108 -0.55 -16.30 -40.88
N ILE A 109 -0.61 -17.53 -41.37
CA ILE A 109 -1.01 -18.70 -40.57
C ILE A 109 -0.01 -18.92 -39.41
N GLU A 110 1.30 -18.86 -39.68
CA GLU A 110 2.33 -19.02 -38.65
C GLU A 110 2.25 -17.91 -37.57
N ILE A 111 1.98 -16.67 -37.99
CA ILE A 111 1.78 -15.54 -37.08
C ILE A 111 0.53 -15.75 -36.22
N GLU A 112 -0.57 -16.23 -36.82
CA GLU A 112 -1.80 -16.52 -36.08
C GLU A 112 -1.57 -17.57 -34.99
N ASP A 113 -0.88 -18.66 -35.32
CA ASP A 113 -0.54 -19.73 -34.37
C ASP A 113 0.31 -19.20 -33.20
N LYS A 114 1.39 -18.45 -33.49
CA LYS A 114 2.23 -17.81 -32.45
C LYS A 114 1.43 -16.84 -31.57
N LEU A 115 0.44 -16.15 -32.13
CA LEU A 115 -0.40 -15.21 -31.41
C LEU A 115 -1.38 -15.94 -30.48
N ILE A 116 -1.91 -17.09 -30.90
CA ILE A 116 -2.71 -17.98 -30.05
C ILE A 116 -1.87 -18.50 -28.88
N GLU A 117 -0.66 -19.00 -29.15
CA GLU A 117 0.27 -19.48 -28.11
C GLU A 117 0.61 -18.37 -27.11
N THR A 118 0.97 -17.18 -27.60
CA THR A 118 1.31 -16.03 -26.76
C THR A 118 0.12 -15.61 -25.88
N ARG A 119 -1.10 -15.62 -26.43
CA ARG A 119 -2.32 -15.35 -25.65
C ARG A 119 -2.52 -16.38 -24.55
N GLN A 120 -2.24 -17.66 -24.82
CA GLN A 120 -2.37 -18.70 -23.82
C GLN A 120 -1.32 -18.55 -22.71
N VAL A 121 -0.06 -18.26 -23.06
CA VAL A 121 1.00 -17.97 -22.07
C VAL A 121 0.64 -16.77 -21.20
N ILE A 122 0.11 -15.68 -21.78
CA ILE A 122 -0.34 -14.51 -21.03
C ILE A 122 -1.48 -14.87 -20.06
N ARG A 123 -2.43 -15.73 -20.47
CA ARG A 123 -3.51 -16.20 -19.59
C ARG A 123 -2.94 -16.99 -18.41
N ASN A 124 -2.05 -17.94 -18.67
CA ASN A 124 -1.41 -18.75 -17.63
C ASN A 124 -0.64 -17.86 -16.64
N HIS A 125 0.19 -16.93 -17.11
CA HIS A 125 0.90 -15.98 -16.24
C HIS A 125 -0.06 -15.13 -15.41
N ARG A 126 -1.23 -14.75 -15.94
CA ARG A 126 -2.22 -13.98 -15.19
C ARG A 126 -2.80 -14.79 -14.02
N GLU A 127 -3.03 -16.08 -14.24
CA GLU A 127 -3.48 -17.01 -13.19
C GLU A 127 -2.41 -17.19 -12.12
N GLU A 128 -1.15 -17.40 -12.52
CA GLU A 128 -0.01 -17.49 -11.59
C GLU A 128 0.15 -16.20 -10.76
N ILE A 129 0.04 -15.02 -11.39
CA ILE A 129 0.09 -13.73 -10.70
C ILE A 129 -1.05 -13.61 -9.67
N ASN A 130 -2.24 -14.08 -9.99
CA ASN A 130 -3.36 -14.04 -9.05
C ASN A 130 -3.12 -14.97 -7.85
N LEU A 131 -2.60 -16.18 -8.09
CA LEU A 131 -2.20 -17.11 -7.01
C LEU A 131 -1.12 -16.49 -6.12
N LEU A 132 -0.10 -15.88 -6.72
CA LEU A 132 0.97 -15.19 -5.97
C LEU A 132 0.41 -14.04 -5.12
N LYS A 133 -0.51 -13.24 -5.67
CA LYS A 133 -1.18 -12.17 -4.90
C LYS A 133 -1.94 -12.71 -3.70
N GLU A 134 -2.65 -13.82 -3.87
CA GLU A 134 -3.37 -14.44 -2.77
C GLU A 134 -2.42 -14.98 -1.71
N MET A 135 -1.33 -15.64 -2.10
CA MET A 135 -0.28 -16.08 -1.18
C MET A 135 0.35 -14.91 -0.43
N VAL A 136 0.66 -13.79 -1.11
CA VAL A 136 1.21 -12.59 -0.47
C VAL A 136 0.24 -12.01 0.56
N ASN A 137 -1.06 -11.92 0.22
CA ASN A 137 -2.07 -11.43 1.16
C ASN A 137 -2.20 -12.34 2.39
N GLN A 138 -2.18 -13.67 2.19
CA GLN A 138 -2.19 -14.63 3.30
C GLN A 138 -0.94 -14.51 4.18
N LEU A 139 0.24 -14.34 3.58
CA LEU A 139 1.48 -14.13 4.33
C LEU A 139 1.46 -12.82 5.11
N GLN A 140 0.98 -11.73 4.51
CA GLN A 140 0.84 -10.45 5.19
C GLN A 140 -0.05 -10.57 6.43
N SER A 141 -1.23 -11.17 6.28
CA SER A 141 -2.14 -11.39 7.42
C SER A 141 -1.50 -12.24 8.53
N ARG A 142 -0.70 -13.25 8.17
CA ARG A 142 0.03 -14.07 9.14
C ARG A 142 1.13 -13.29 9.86
N VAL A 143 1.85 -12.42 9.16
CA VAL A 143 2.87 -11.54 9.76
C VAL A 143 2.23 -10.58 10.74
N GLU A 144 1.15 -9.89 10.35
CA GLU A 144 0.41 -8.98 11.23
C GLU A 144 -0.11 -9.72 12.48
N ASN A 145 -0.62 -10.95 12.32
CA ASN A 145 -1.04 -11.77 13.46
C ASN A 145 0.14 -12.12 14.38
N HIS A 146 1.29 -12.47 13.82
CA HIS A 146 2.48 -12.77 14.61
C HIS A 146 3.01 -11.54 15.34
N ASP A 147 3.03 -10.36 14.72
CA ASP A 147 3.45 -9.11 15.36
C ASP A 147 2.55 -8.78 16.56
N HIS A 148 1.23 -8.91 16.41
CA HIS A 148 0.30 -8.75 17.53
C HIS A 148 0.54 -9.76 18.66
N ARG A 149 0.84 -11.02 18.32
CA ARG A 149 1.14 -12.06 19.32
C ARG A 149 2.45 -11.80 20.03
N ILE A 150 3.48 -11.33 19.31
CA ILE A 150 4.78 -10.98 19.88
C ILE A 150 4.61 -9.82 20.87
N LEU A 151 3.94 -8.74 20.46
CA LEU A 151 3.66 -7.60 21.33
C LEU A 151 2.90 -8.01 22.61
N SER A 152 1.90 -8.89 22.47
CA SER A 152 1.17 -9.43 23.63
C SER A 152 2.06 -10.25 24.57
N LEU A 153 3.00 -11.02 24.04
CA LEU A 153 3.93 -11.82 24.83
C LEU A 153 4.97 -10.93 25.54
N GLU A 154 5.49 -9.91 24.86
CA GLU A 154 6.40 -8.92 25.45
C GLU A 154 5.76 -8.22 26.65
N GLN A 155 4.54 -7.68 26.48
CA GLN A 155 3.80 -7.05 27.58
C GLN A 155 3.56 -8.00 28.77
N ARG A 156 3.32 -9.29 28.49
CA ARG A 156 3.15 -10.32 29.54
C ARG A 156 4.46 -10.63 30.25
N ALA A 157 5.57 -10.64 29.53
CA ALA A 157 6.91 -10.85 30.11
C ALA A 157 7.29 -9.66 31.00
N ASP A 158 7.11 -8.43 30.53
CA ASP A 158 7.36 -7.21 31.31
C ASP A 158 6.53 -7.21 32.60
N ARG A 159 5.25 -7.57 32.52
CA ARG A 159 4.39 -7.69 33.70
C ARG A 159 4.92 -8.73 34.69
N LYS A 160 5.42 -9.87 34.21
CA LYS A 160 5.96 -10.93 35.08
C LYS A 160 7.23 -10.48 35.80
N ASP A 161 8.11 -9.75 35.11
CA ASP A 161 9.32 -9.19 35.73
C ASP A 161 8.98 -8.20 36.84
N VAL A 162 7.96 -7.36 36.62
CA VAL A 162 7.45 -6.43 37.63
C VAL A 162 6.84 -7.17 38.82
N GLU A 163 6.02 -8.21 38.58
CA GLU A 163 5.45 -9.06 39.63
C GLU A 163 6.56 -9.70 40.49
N ILE A 164 7.64 -10.19 39.88
CA ILE A 164 8.78 -10.77 40.60
C ILE A 164 9.47 -9.71 41.47
N LYS A 165 9.72 -8.51 40.94
CA LYS A 165 10.32 -7.40 41.71
C LYS A 165 9.46 -7.02 42.92
N ILE A 166 8.13 -6.94 42.74
CA ILE A 166 7.18 -6.67 43.82
C ILE A 166 7.28 -7.74 44.90
N ILE A 167 7.22 -9.02 44.53
CA ILE A 167 7.29 -10.14 45.46
C ILE A 167 8.60 -10.10 46.25
N ASN A 168 9.72 -9.79 45.59
CA ASN A 168 11.03 -9.70 46.24
C ASN A 168 11.11 -8.56 47.26
N ALA A 169 10.59 -7.37 46.93
CA ALA A 169 10.57 -6.23 47.84
C ALA A 169 9.71 -6.54 49.09
N ILE A 170 8.51 -7.10 48.88
CA ILE A 170 7.61 -7.49 49.98
C ILE A 170 8.23 -8.61 50.82
N ALA A 171 8.89 -9.60 50.21
CA ALA A 171 9.56 -10.68 50.93
C ALA A 171 10.76 -10.19 51.75
N ALA A 172 11.55 -9.25 51.22
CA ALA A 172 12.65 -8.63 51.96
C ALA A 172 12.14 -7.86 53.18
N TRP A 173 11.06 -7.09 53.01
CA TRP A 173 10.39 -6.40 54.10
C TRP A 173 9.82 -7.36 55.15
N HIS A 174 9.04 -8.35 54.71
CA HIS A 174 8.40 -9.33 55.59
C HIS A 174 9.40 -10.16 56.41
N SER A 175 10.59 -10.41 55.85
CA SER A 175 11.69 -11.10 56.54
C SER A 175 12.53 -10.18 57.45
N GLU A 176 12.05 -8.95 57.71
CA GLU A 176 12.72 -7.92 58.50
C GLU A 176 14.12 -7.54 57.99
N ARG A 177 14.44 -7.80 56.72
CA ARG A 177 15.73 -7.41 56.11
C ARG A 177 15.76 -5.93 55.79
N THR A 178 14.59 -5.33 55.56
CA THR A 178 14.43 -3.90 55.29
C THR A 178 13.50 -3.27 56.33
N TYR A 179 13.80 -2.02 56.70
CA TYR A 179 12.94 -1.14 57.50
C TYR A 179 12.53 -1.61 58.92
N LYS A 180 13.19 -2.62 59.49
CA LYS A 180 12.87 -3.21 60.81
C LYS A 180 12.71 -2.20 61.95
N ASP A 181 13.52 -1.14 61.96
CA ASP A 181 13.58 -0.17 63.06
C ASP A 181 12.62 1.03 62.91
N PHE A 182 11.70 0.95 61.95
CA PHE A 182 10.65 1.95 61.75
C PHE A 182 9.30 1.44 62.25
N HIS A 183 8.39 2.35 62.58
CA HIS A 183 7.01 1.95 62.79
C HIS A 183 6.35 1.45 61.50
N TRP A 184 5.44 0.47 61.57
CA TRP A 184 4.83 -0.19 60.40
C TRP A 184 4.24 0.79 59.37
N ALA A 185 3.68 1.92 59.81
CA ALA A 185 3.10 2.91 58.89
C ALA A 185 4.17 3.57 57.99
N ILE A 186 5.37 3.78 58.54
CA ILE A 186 6.53 4.29 57.81
C ILE A 186 7.10 3.17 56.92
N GLN A 187 7.18 1.94 57.44
CA GLN A 187 7.62 0.78 56.65
C GLN A 187 6.74 0.59 55.40
N VAL A 188 5.41 0.64 55.54
CA VAL A 188 4.45 0.56 54.43
C VAL A 188 4.71 1.64 53.40
N ALA A 189 4.94 2.89 53.83
CA ALA A 189 5.25 3.99 52.93
C ALA A 189 6.56 3.75 52.15
N PHE A 190 7.61 3.25 52.81
CA PHE A 190 8.89 2.95 52.17
C PHE A 190 8.83 1.77 51.22
N VAL A 191 8.24 0.66 51.62
CA VAL A 191 8.09 -0.53 50.76
C VAL A 191 7.25 -0.19 49.54
N THR A 192 6.18 0.58 49.73
CA THR A 192 5.37 1.09 48.61
C THR A 192 6.22 1.94 47.68
N ARG A 193 7.02 2.87 48.22
CA ARG A 193 7.89 3.72 47.41
C ARG A 193 8.97 2.92 46.67
N GLU A 194 9.58 1.93 47.31
CA GLU A 194 10.52 1.00 46.67
C GLU A 194 9.84 0.26 45.50
N ILE A 195 8.68 -0.34 45.74
CA ILE A 195 7.91 -1.04 44.70
C ILE A 195 7.57 -0.10 43.54
N VAL A 196 7.11 1.11 43.84
CA VAL A 196 6.71 2.07 42.81
C VAL A 196 7.92 2.56 42.02
N ASP A 197 8.99 2.96 42.70
CA ASP A 197 10.16 3.57 42.06
C ASP A 197 10.98 2.53 41.27
N TYR A 198 11.08 1.27 41.72
CA TYR A 198 11.92 0.25 41.07
C TYR A 198 11.17 -0.75 40.17
N ALA A 199 9.84 -0.85 40.29
CA ALA A 199 9.07 -1.83 39.54
C ALA A 199 7.87 -1.22 38.80
N LEU A 200 6.95 -0.56 39.52
CA LEU A 200 5.63 -0.23 38.97
C LEU A 200 5.64 0.99 38.04
N SER A 201 6.39 2.05 38.37
CA SER A 201 6.29 3.34 37.68
C SER A 201 6.70 3.27 36.21
N ASP A 202 7.83 2.64 35.91
CA ASP A 202 8.32 2.46 34.54
C ASP A 202 7.37 1.59 33.71
N TYR A 203 6.85 0.52 34.31
CA TYR A 203 5.88 -0.36 33.65
C TYR A 203 4.57 0.36 33.32
N GLU A 204 3.97 1.05 34.30
CA GLU A 204 2.72 1.76 34.07
C GLU A 204 2.87 2.91 33.06
N ARG A 205 4.05 3.55 33.03
CA ARG A 205 4.33 4.67 32.14
C ARG A 205 4.65 4.21 30.72
N LEU A 206 5.58 3.27 30.57
CA LEU A 206 6.18 2.93 29.28
C LEU A 206 5.40 1.81 28.58
N ILE A 207 4.88 0.84 29.34
CA ILE A 207 4.27 -0.37 28.79
C ILE A 207 2.76 -0.23 28.68
N THR A 208 2.06 -0.01 29.80
CA THR A 208 0.59 0.09 29.79
C THR A 208 0.08 1.48 29.43
N LYS A 209 0.89 2.53 29.67
CA LYS A 209 0.54 3.95 29.49
C LYS A 209 -0.71 4.37 30.28
N ASP A 210 -1.07 3.60 31.30
CA ASP A 210 -2.20 3.83 32.20
C ASP A 210 -2.01 3.03 33.50
N LYS A 211 -2.83 3.32 34.50
CA LYS A 211 -2.81 2.68 35.81
C LYS A 211 -3.19 1.20 35.71
N ASP A 212 -2.30 0.31 36.13
CA ASP A 212 -2.62 -1.11 36.26
C ASP A 212 -3.31 -1.37 37.61
N LYS A 213 -4.64 -1.23 37.60
CA LYS A 213 -5.48 -1.42 38.79
C LYS A 213 -5.31 -2.81 39.41
N GLN A 214 -5.08 -3.84 38.60
CA GLN A 214 -4.93 -5.21 39.11
C GLN A 214 -3.61 -5.37 39.85
N LEU A 215 -2.53 -4.83 39.28
CA LEU A 215 -1.21 -4.91 39.89
C LEU A 215 -1.15 -4.09 41.18
N ARG A 216 -1.71 -2.87 41.18
CA ARG A 216 -1.86 -2.06 42.41
C ARG A 216 -2.65 -2.79 43.48
N GLN A 217 -3.78 -3.41 43.11
CA GLN A 217 -4.58 -4.21 44.05
C GLN A 217 -3.79 -5.41 44.59
N SER A 218 -3.01 -6.08 43.75
CA SER A 218 -2.15 -7.18 44.18
C SER A 218 -1.09 -6.73 45.18
N ILE A 219 -0.47 -5.55 44.98
CA ILE A 219 0.47 -4.97 45.96
C ILE A 219 -0.22 -4.73 47.30
N ILE A 220 -1.42 -4.13 47.28
CA ILE A 220 -2.22 -3.86 48.48
C ILE A 220 -2.48 -5.16 49.24
N ASP A 221 -3.03 -6.18 48.56
CA ASP A 221 -3.41 -7.43 49.21
C ASP A 221 -2.18 -8.20 49.74
N GLN A 222 -1.04 -8.14 49.03
CA GLN A 222 0.21 -8.74 49.50
C GLN A 222 0.79 -8.02 50.73
N ILE A 223 0.78 -6.68 50.76
CA ILE A 223 1.20 -5.90 51.93
C ILE A 223 0.31 -6.23 53.14
N LEU A 224 -1.00 -6.29 52.93
CA LEU A 224 -1.97 -6.60 53.99
C LEU A 224 -1.80 -8.02 54.55
N ALA A 225 -1.42 -8.98 53.70
CA ALA A 225 -1.16 -10.37 54.08
C ALA A 225 0.19 -10.56 54.79
N ALA A 226 1.19 -9.71 54.48
CA ALA A 226 2.54 -9.85 55.01
C ALA A 226 2.64 -9.45 56.50
N ASP A 227 1.98 -8.38 56.94
CA ASP A 227 2.24 -7.83 58.28
C ASP A 227 1.08 -8.05 59.26
N LYS A 228 1.36 -8.80 60.34
CA LYS A 228 0.44 -9.09 61.45
C LYS A 228 0.50 -8.04 62.58
N THR A 229 1.45 -7.12 62.53
CA THR A 229 1.64 -6.09 63.57
C THR A 229 0.67 -4.91 63.40
N ILE A 230 0.01 -4.82 62.24
CA ILE A 230 -0.93 -3.76 61.92
C ILE A 230 -2.30 -4.08 62.54
N PRO A 231 -2.90 -3.16 63.34
CA PRO A 231 -4.21 -3.38 63.96
C PRO A 231 -5.33 -3.57 62.91
N ASP A 232 -6.18 -4.57 63.10
CA ASP A 232 -7.32 -4.83 62.21
C ASP A 232 -8.52 -3.89 62.44
N ASN A 233 -8.53 -3.17 63.57
CA ASN A 233 -9.59 -2.22 63.91
C ASN A 233 -9.36 -0.85 63.28
N TYR A 234 -10.42 -0.04 63.18
CA TYR A 234 -10.28 1.38 62.87
C TYR A 234 -9.45 2.08 63.94
N PHE A 235 -8.55 2.97 63.51
CA PHE A 235 -7.71 3.78 64.38
C PHE A 235 -7.73 5.24 63.94
N SER A 236 -7.48 6.13 64.90
CA SER A 236 -7.28 7.55 64.61
C SER A 236 -6.00 7.74 63.82
N LEU A 237 -6.08 8.47 62.70
CA LEU A 237 -4.91 8.78 61.88
C LEU A 237 -3.91 9.62 62.68
N ILE A 238 -4.39 10.55 63.51
CA ILE A 238 -3.54 11.37 64.38
C ILE A 238 -2.81 10.50 65.41
N GLU A 239 -3.49 9.52 66.01
CA GLU A 239 -2.86 8.57 66.94
C GLU A 239 -1.83 7.70 66.22
N LEU A 240 -2.14 7.23 65.00
CA LEU A 240 -1.20 6.46 64.19
C LEU A 240 0.07 7.25 63.91
N LEU A 241 -0.06 8.53 63.53
CA LEU A 241 1.07 9.42 63.25
C LEU A 241 1.93 9.64 64.49
N ASN A 242 1.29 9.91 65.64
CA ASN A 242 1.97 10.07 66.93
C ASN A 242 2.71 8.78 67.33
N LEU A 243 2.09 7.61 67.15
CA LEU A 243 2.72 6.31 67.39
C LEU A 243 3.89 6.07 66.43
N SER A 244 3.75 6.48 65.17
CA SER A 244 4.75 6.29 64.13
C SER A 244 6.03 7.06 64.43
N TYR A 245 5.89 8.29 64.89
CA TYR A 245 7.01 9.07 65.38
C TYR A 245 7.57 8.47 66.68
N ASN A 246 6.75 8.26 67.71
CA ASN A 246 7.22 7.86 69.05
C ASN A 246 7.92 6.50 69.08
N LYS A 247 7.47 5.53 68.28
CA LYS A 247 8.06 4.17 68.22
C LYS A 247 9.28 4.06 67.31
N THR A 248 9.55 5.05 66.47
CA THR A 248 10.76 5.11 65.63
C THR A 248 11.88 5.79 66.41
N SER A 249 13.13 5.37 66.23
CA SER A 249 14.28 5.99 66.91
C SER A 249 14.56 7.42 66.41
N PRO A 250 15.18 8.31 67.21
CA PRO A 250 15.59 9.66 66.80
C PRO A 250 16.31 9.72 65.45
N GLU A 251 17.33 8.90 65.26
CA GLU A 251 18.12 8.84 64.01
C GLU A 251 17.26 8.41 62.81
N ASN A 252 16.38 7.43 63.01
CA ASN A 252 15.47 6.96 61.96
C ASN A 252 14.36 7.96 61.65
N ARG A 253 13.94 8.79 62.61
CA ARG A 253 12.94 9.85 62.35
C ARG A 253 13.48 10.90 61.39
N GLU A 254 14.74 11.30 61.55
CA GLU A 254 15.42 12.23 60.65
C GLU A 254 15.48 11.66 59.24
N LEU A 255 16.00 10.44 59.12
CA LEU A 255 16.05 9.73 57.84
C LEU A 255 14.66 9.59 57.20
N ALA A 256 13.62 9.30 57.99
CA ALA A 256 12.27 9.14 57.47
C ALA A 256 11.62 10.44 57.00
N GLY A 257 11.87 11.56 57.69
CA GLY A 257 11.47 12.88 57.21
C GLY A 257 12.06 13.18 55.83
N TYR A 258 13.36 12.93 55.66
CA TYR A 258 14.05 13.15 54.38
C TYR A 258 13.55 12.23 53.26
N LEU A 259 13.41 10.93 53.52
CA LEU A 259 12.99 9.96 52.49
C LEU A 259 11.54 10.13 52.04
N LEU A 260 10.68 10.75 52.85
CA LEU A 260 9.32 11.11 52.45
C LEU A 260 9.23 12.45 51.72
N GLU A 261 10.35 13.21 51.63
CA GLU A 261 10.53 14.41 50.81
C GLU A 261 9.48 15.52 51.03
N VAL A 262 8.95 15.66 52.25
CA VAL A 262 7.79 16.53 52.49
C VAL A 262 8.07 18.02 52.34
N GLU A 263 9.29 18.48 52.64
CA GLU A 263 9.69 19.89 52.44
C GLU A 263 9.72 20.31 50.96
N SER A 264 9.82 19.34 50.04
CA SER A 264 9.91 19.59 48.60
C SER A 264 8.55 19.52 47.89
N ILE A 265 7.46 19.30 48.63
CA ILE A 265 6.11 19.11 48.08
C ILE A 265 5.47 20.47 47.81
N PHE A 266 5.31 20.82 46.53
CA PHE A 266 4.46 21.94 46.10
C PHE A 266 3.02 21.75 46.61
N GLU A 267 2.31 22.83 46.98
CA GLU A 267 0.93 22.79 47.50
C GLU A 267 -0.02 21.95 46.61
N GLN A 268 0.21 21.95 45.30
CA GLN A 268 -0.59 21.19 44.31
C GLN A 268 -0.43 19.66 44.44
N ARG A 269 0.70 19.18 44.99
CA ARG A 269 0.98 17.76 45.21
C ARG A 269 0.33 17.26 46.51
N ILE A 270 0.08 18.15 47.50
CA ILE A 270 -0.62 17.81 48.76
C ILE A 270 -1.99 17.18 48.48
N ALA A 271 -2.77 17.76 47.56
CA ALA A 271 -4.09 17.22 47.19
C ALA A 271 -4.03 15.81 46.56
N LYS A 272 -2.87 15.45 45.97
CA LYS A 272 -2.65 14.15 45.31
C LYS A 272 -2.05 13.11 46.24
N THR A 273 -1.37 13.53 47.31
CA THR A 273 -0.68 12.67 48.27
C THR A 273 -1.01 12.99 49.74
N PRO A 274 -2.30 13.08 50.13
CA PRO A 274 -2.66 13.53 51.48
C PRO A 274 -2.11 12.66 52.60
N TYR A 275 -2.14 11.34 52.48
CA TYR A 275 -1.68 10.44 53.55
C TYR A 275 -0.15 10.44 53.65
N LEU A 276 0.55 10.39 52.51
CA LEU A 276 2.01 10.49 52.47
C LEU A 276 2.52 11.84 53.00
N PHE A 277 1.90 12.94 52.56
CA PHE A 277 2.24 14.29 53.02
C PHE A 277 2.06 14.40 54.53
N THR A 278 0.91 13.95 55.06
CA THR A 278 0.62 14.05 56.49
C THR A 278 1.58 13.19 57.31
N LEU A 279 1.94 12.00 56.82
CA LEU A 279 2.91 11.12 57.46
C LEU A 279 4.29 11.76 57.57
N GLY A 280 4.85 12.26 56.48
CA GLY A 280 6.17 12.88 56.53
C GLY A 280 6.14 14.26 57.21
N LYS A 281 5.07 15.05 57.07
CA LYS A 281 4.95 16.35 57.76
C LYS A 281 4.88 16.18 59.27
N ALA A 282 4.21 15.15 59.75
CA ALA A 282 4.17 14.84 61.18
C ALA A 282 5.57 14.51 61.73
N LEU A 283 6.39 13.77 60.97
CA LEU A 283 7.77 13.46 61.35
C LEU A 283 8.66 14.71 61.36
N GLU A 284 8.50 15.58 60.36
CA GLU A 284 9.23 16.86 60.25
C GLU A 284 8.89 17.81 61.41
N LEU A 285 7.59 18.08 61.65
CA LEU A 285 7.14 18.98 62.71
C LEU A 285 7.54 18.48 64.10
N ALA A 286 7.63 17.16 64.28
CA ALA A 286 8.05 16.58 65.54
C ALA A 286 9.54 16.83 65.86
N GLN A 287 10.37 17.13 64.85
CA GLN A 287 11.78 17.51 65.04
C GLN A 287 11.94 18.98 65.43
N GLN A 288 11.05 19.86 64.96
CA GLN A 288 11.18 21.31 65.09
C GLN A 288 10.88 21.85 66.51
N GLN A 289 10.53 21.00 67.49
CA GLN A 289 10.20 21.31 68.90
C GLN A 289 9.13 22.40 69.13
N GLN A 290 8.58 23.00 68.07
CA GLN A 290 7.70 24.17 68.12
C GLN A 290 6.23 23.83 68.33
N HIS A 291 5.83 22.57 68.09
CA HIS A 291 4.44 22.12 68.17
C HIS A 291 4.20 21.19 69.36
N GLN A 292 3.16 21.48 70.14
CA GLN A 292 2.70 20.62 71.25
C GLN A 292 2.14 19.26 70.76
N ASP A 293 1.61 19.20 69.54
CA ASP A 293 1.11 17.97 68.90
C ASP A 293 1.41 17.98 67.37
N PRO A 294 2.56 17.43 66.95
CA PRO A 294 3.01 17.52 65.56
C PRO A 294 2.11 16.74 64.59
N ALA A 295 1.51 15.63 65.02
CA ALA A 295 0.59 14.84 64.20
C ALA A 295 -0.71 15.61 63.93
N LYS A 296 -1.28 16.26 64.94
CA LYS A 296 -2.48 17.08 64.77
C LYS A 296 -2.22 18.29 63.87
N ALA A 297 -1.08 18.97 64.06
CA ALA A 297 -0.69 20.09 63.21
C ALA A 297 -0.54 19.67 61.74
N ALA A 298 0.16 18.55 61.46
CA ALA A 298 0.29 18.01 60.10
C ALA A 298 -1.07 17.66 59.48
N PHE A 299 -1.96 17.04 60.24
CA PHE A 299 -3.30 16.69 59.79
C PHE A 299 -4.13 17.93 59.44
N GLU A 300 -4.10 18.96 60.28
CA GLU A 300 -4.81 20.23 60.04
C GLU A 300 -4.26 20.98 58.81
N LEU A 301 -2.94 21.00 58.63
CA LEU A 301 -2.31 21.57 57.43
C LEU A 301 -2.79 20.88 56.14
N CYS A 302 -2.81 19.55 56.13
CA CYS A 302 -3.30 18.77 55.01
C CYS A 302 -4.79 19.00 54.74
N ARG A 303 -5.60 18.99 55.81
CA ARG A 303 -7.06 19.19 55.72
C ARG A 303 -7.44 20.58 55.21
N ASN A 304 -6.67 21.60 55.56
CA ASN A 304 -6.91 22.99 55.13
C ASN A 304 -6.45 23.25 53.69
N SER A 305 -5.71 22.32 53.08
CA SER A 305 -5.25 22.45 51.70
C SER A 305 -6.40 22.23 50.69
N PRO A 306 -6.51 23.04 49.63
CA PRO A 306 -7.62 22.97 48.69
C PRO A 306 -7.72 21.61 47.99
N ASN A 307 -8.94 21.12 47.78
CA ASN A 307 -9.26 19.85 47.10
C ASN A 307 -8.68 18.58 47.77
N THR A 308 -8.26 18.67 49.03
CA THR A 308 -7.66 17.54 49.75
C THR A 308 -8.72 16.75 50.50
N ARG A 309 -8.69 15.41 50.41
CA ARG A 309 -9.56 14.50 51.17
C ARG A 309 -8.71 13.61 52.07
N ILE A 310 -8.75 13.88 53.36
CA ILE A 310 -8.12 13.08 54.40
C ILE A 310 -9.12 12.82 55.52
N TYR A 311 -9.14 11.60 56.06
CA TYR A 311 -10.11 11.18 57.07
C TYR A 311 -9.43 11.05 58.44
N PRO A 312 -10.09 11.47 59.53
CA PRO A 312 -9.51 11.42 60.88
C PRO A 312 -9.42 9.98 61.44
N ALA A 313 -10.25 9.08 60.95
CA ALA A 313 -10.22 7.65 61.28
C ALA A 313 -10.01 6.86 59.99
N THR A 314 -9.20 5.82 60.06
CA THR A 314 -8.92 4.95 58.92
C THR A 314 -8.73 3.50 59.37
N SER A 315 -8.87 2.56 58.44
CA SER A 315 -8.57 1.15 58.67
C SER A 315 -7.18 0.81 58.12
N LYS A 316 -6.61 -0.33 58.55
CA LYS A 316 -5.40 -0.91 57.96
C LYS A 316 -5.47 -0.95 56.42
N ARG A 317 -6.56 -1.49 55.88
CA ARG A 317 -6.78 -1.63 54.43
C ARG A 317 -6.82 -0.27 53.74
N GLU A 318 -7.62 0.65 54.26
CA GLU A 318 -7.75 1.97 53.66
C GLU A 318 -6.42 2.73 53.69
N PHE A 319 -5.68 2.69 54.80
CA PHE A 319 -4.36 3.33 54.89
C PHE A 319 -3.40 2.80 53.82
N VAL A 320 -3.25 1.47 53.70
CA VAL A 320 -2.40 0.85 52.68
C VAL A 320 -2.86 1.21 51.27
N GLU A 321 -4.16 1.13 51.00
CA GLU A 321 -4.75 1.49 49.71
C GLU A 321 -4.47 2.95 49.33
N ARG A 322 -4.58 3.88 50.28
CA ARG A 322 -4.27 5.30 50.07
C ARG A 322 -2.79 5.49 49.76
N ILE A 323 -1.90 4.93 50.58
CA ILE A 323 -0.45 5.05 50.39
C ILE A 323 -0.01 4.48 49.04
N VAL A 324 -0.47 3.28 48.65
CA VAL A 324 -0.14 2.66 47.36
C VAL A 324 -0.63 3.51 46.20
N ASN A 325 -1.89 3.95 46.24
CA ASN A 325 -2.47 4.72 45.14
C ASN A 325 -1.91 6.13 45.03
N GLU A 326 -1.64 6.80 46.15
CA GLU A 326 -0.99 8.11 46.18
C GLU A 326 0.41 8.03 45.61
N THR A 327 1.24 7.11 46.12
CA THR A 327 2.64 6.94 45.65
C THR A 327 2.70 6.64 44.15
N ALA A 328 1.93 5.64 43.69
CA ALA A 328 1.94 5.24 42.29
C ALA A 328 1.36 6.31 41.36
N SER A 329 0.29 7.01 41.78
CA SER A 329 -0.31 8.07 40.96
C SER A 329 0.56 9.32 40.92
N ASP A 330 1.23 9.66 42.01
CA ASP A 330 2.15 10.78 42.07
C ASP A 330 3.33 10.55 41.12
N ARG A 331 3.95 9.37 41.16
CA ARG A 331 5.04 9.01 40.24
C ARG A 331 4.65 9.00 38.78
N LEU A 332 3.49 8.41 38.46
CA LEU A 332 2.96 8.39 37.10
C LEU A 332 2.75 9.81 36.52
N ASN A 333 2.41 10.78 37.37
CA ASN A 333 2.16 12.17 36.96
C ASN A 333 3.42 13.08 37.04
N SER A 334 4.42 12.72 37.86
CA SER A 334 5.58 13.58 38.15
C SER A 334 6.61 13.69 37.02
N ILE A 335 6.56 12.81 36.02
CA ILE A 335 7.56 12.74 34.94
C ILE A 335 6.98 13.22 33.58
N THR A 336 5.73 13.64 33.54
CA THR A 336 5.08 14.21 32.34
C THR A 336 5.43 15.69 32.09
N LEU A 337 6.41 16.25 32.83
CA LEU A 337 6.81 17.67 32.81
C LEU A 337 8.25 17.92 32.34
N VAL A 338 8.90 16.94 31.71
CA VAL A 338 10.16 17.12 30.96
C VAL A 338 9.88 16.82 29.50
#